data_AF-A0A917CYV8-F1
#
_entry.id   AF-A0A917CYV8-F1
#
_cell.length_a   1.000
_cell.length_b   1.000
_cell.length_c   1.000
_cell.angle_alpha   90.00
_cell.angle_beta   90.00
_cell.angle_gamma   90.00
#
_symmetry.space_group_name_H-M   'P 1'
#
loop_
_entity.id
_entity.type
_entity.pdbx_description
1 polymer ?
#
loop_
_entity_poly.entity_id
_entity_poly.type
_entity_poly.pdbx_seq_one_letter_code
_entity_poly.pdbx_strand_id
1 'polypeptide(L)' 'MDDKKGTSATRAKNKYNAANYDRLYPYVAKGRKEIYEAAAKAAGMSLNDYIITAIEEKLKRENAEPPQE' A
#
# COMPACT_ATOMS: atom_id res chain seq x y z
N MET A 1 -29.96 5.29 17.53
CA MET A 1 -28.77 5.62 16.71
C MET A 1 -28.17 4.29 16.30
N ASP A 2 -28.50 3.82 15.11
CA ASP A 2 -28.09 2.51 14.63
C ASP A 2 -26.58 2.48 14.39
N ASP A 3 -25.84 1.93 15.35
CA ASP A 3 -24.47 1.47 15.20
C ASP A 3 -24.41 0.48 14.05
N LYS A 4 -24.17 0.99 12.84
CA LYS A 4 -23.96 0.20 11.62
C LYS A 4 -22.58 -0.47 11.70
N LYS A 5 -22.43 -1.37 12.67
CA LYS A 5 -21.29 -2.26 12.86
C LYS A 5 -21.22 -3.08 11.57
N GLY A 6 -20.18 -2.83 10.76
CA GLY A 6 -20.03 -3.49 9.46
C GLY A 6 -20.25 -5.00 9.55
N THR A 7 -20.75 -5.60 8.47
CA THR A 7 -21.12 -7.03 8.42
C THR A 7 -20.00 -7.93 8.97
N SER A 8 -20.37 -9.10 9.48
CA SER A 8 -19.40 -10.10 9.99
C SER A 8 -18.28 -10.39 8.99
N ALA A 9 -18.60 -10.43 7.69
CA ALA A 9 -17.65 -10.57 6.60
C ALA A 9 -16.65 -9.39 6.52
N THR A 10 -17.12 -8.15 6.66
CA THR A 10 -16.24 -6.96 6.67
C THR A 10 -15.32 -6.96 7.88
N ARG A 11 -15.81 -7.36 9.06
CA ARG A 11 -14.98 -7.47 10.27
C ARG A 11 -13.90 -8.54 10.14
N ALA A 12 -14.23 -9.70 9.55
CA ALA A 12 -13.27 -10.77 9.30
C ALA A 12 -12.16 -10.31 8.34
N LYS A 13 -12.52 -9.68 7.22
CA LYS A 13 -11.56 -9.12 6.25
C LYS A 13 -10.66 -8.07 6.90
N ASN A 14 -11.23 -7.15 7.68
CA ASN A 14 -10.44 -6.13 8.37
C ASN A 14 -9.46 -6.73 9.39
N LYS A 15 -9.88 -7.77 10.14
CA LYS A 15 -9.01 -8.47 11.08
C LYS A 15 -7.84 -9.16 10.37
N TYR A 16 -8.11 -9.84 9.25
CA TYR A 16 -7.06 -10.45 8.46
C TYR A 16 -6.11 -9.41 7.88
N ASN A 17 -6.65 -8.33 7.31
CA ASN A 17 -5.84 -7.26 6.74
C ASN A 17 -4.95 -6.60 7.79
N ALA A 18 -5.48 -6.29 8.98
CA ALA A 18 -4.72 -5.66 10.06
C ALA A 18 -3.66 -6.59 10.69
N ALA A 19 -3.79 -7.91 10.56
CA ALA A 19 -2.83 -8.87 11.09
C ALA A 19 -1.68 -9.18 10.12
N ASN A 20 -1.89 -9.00 8.81
CA ASN A 20 -0.92 -9.42 7.77
C ASN A 20 -0.36 -8.25 6.96
N TYR A 21 -0.99 -7.08 6.99
CA TYR A 21 -0.61 -5.94 6.15
C TYR A 21 -0.64 -4.64 6.94
N ASP A 22 0.44 -3.89 6.86
CA ASP A 22 0.45 -2.48 7.22
C ASP A 22 -0.18 -1.65 6.10
N ARG A 23 -1.14 -0.79 6.47
CA ARG A 23 -1.87 0.03 5.50
C ARG A 23 -1.16 1.37 5.28
N LEU A 24 -0.50 1.50 4.13
CA LEU A 24 0.08 2.78 3.72
C LEU A 24 -1.00 3.69 3.13
N TYR A 25 -1.14 4.91 3.65
CA TYR A 25 -2.01 5.96 3.10
C TYR A 25 -1.18 7.12 2.53
N PRO A 26 -0.56 6.94 1.34
CA PRO A 26 0.23 8.01 0.73
C PRO A 26 -0.69 9.11 0.17
N TYR A 27 -0.46 10.35 0.62
CA TYR A 27 -1.02 11.53 -0.04
C TYR A 27 -0.06 11.97 -1.15
N VAL A 28 -0.56 11.97 -2.38
CA VAL A 28 0.19 12.44 -3.56
C VAL A 28 -0.45 13.71 -4.08
N ALA A 29 0.36 14.60 -4.66
CA ALA A 29 -0.17 15.79 -5.31
C ALA A 29 -1.19 15.41 -6.40
N LYS A 30 -2.25 16.22 -6.52
CA LYS A 30 -3.33 16.00 -7.50
C LYS A 30 -2.73 15.87 -8.91
N GLY A 31 -3.16 14.86 -9.66
CA GLY A 31 -2.66 14.54 -11.01
C GLY A 31 -1.44 13.62 -11.05
N ARG A 32 -0.69 13.44 -9.95
CA ARG A 32 0.42 12.48 -9.93
C ARG A 32 -0.01 11.01 -9.86
N LYS A 33 -1.20 10.75 -9.30
CA LYS A 33 -1.76 9.39 -9.23
C LYS A 33 -1.81 8.74 -10.61
N GLU A 34 -2.27 9.48 -11.61
CA GLU A 34 -2.38 9.00 -13.00
C GLU A 34 -1.00 8.68 -13.60
N ILE A 35 0.02 9.48 -13.28
CA ILE A 35 1.40 9.23 -13.72
C ILE A 35 1.92 7.92 -13.11
N TYR A 36 1.68 7.70 -11.82
CA TYR A 36 2.09 6.47 -11.15
C TYR A 36 1.31 5.25 -11.64
N GLU A 37 0.01 5.39 -11.93
CA GLU A 37 -0.81 4.32 -12.52
C GLU A 37 -0.32 3.96 -13.94
N ALA A 38 0.03 4.94 -14.76
CA ALA A 38 0.60 4.70 -16.07
C ALA A 38 1.97 4.01 -15.98
N ALA A 39 2.83 4.45 -15.06
CA ALA A 39 4.14 3.84 -14.82
C ALA A 39 4.02 2.39 -14.33
N ALA A 40 3.14 2.14 -13.35
CA ALA A 40 2.87 0.79 -12.85
C ALA A 40 2.33 -0.12 -13.96
N LYS A 41 1.40 0.37 -14.78
CA LYS A 41 0.86 -0.38 -15.93
C LYS A 41 1.93 -0.68 -16.98
N ALA A 42 2.82 0.27 -17.26
CA ALA A 42 3.95 0.05 -18.16
C ALA A 42 4.94 -0.99 -17.62
N ALA A 43 5.11 -1.04 -16.29
CA ALA A 43 5.89 -2.07 -15.60
C ALA A 43 5.15 -3.42 -15.44
N GLY A 44 3.88 -3.51 -15.84
CA GLY A 44 3.06 -4.72 -15.67
C GLY A 44 2.69 -5.02 -14.20
N MET A 45 2.75 -4.02 -13.32
CA MET A 45 2.53 -4.14 -11.89
C MET A 45 1.25 -3.42 -11.44
N SER A 46 0.70 -3.82 -10.30
CA SER A 46 -0.28 -3.02 -9.56
C SER A 46 0.37 -1.70 -9.11
N LEU A 47 -0.42 -0.64 -9.00
CA LEU A 47 0.04 0.62 -8.39
C LEU A 47 0.64 0.38 -6.99
N ASN A 48 0.04 -0.53 -6.21
CA ASN A 48 0.53 -0.85 -4.87
C ASN A 48 1.92 -1.52 -4.92
N ASP A 49 2.07 -2.57 -5.73
CA ASP A 49 3.36 -3.26 -5.90
C ASP A 49 4.42 -2.30 -6.43
N TYR A 50 4.08 -1.47 -7.41
CA TYR A 50 4.98 -0.47 -7.96
C TYR A 50 5.49 0.52 -6.89
N ILE A 51 4.61 0.98 -5.99
CA ILE A 51 4.99 1.86 -4.88
C ILE A 51 5.90 1.12 -3.89
N ILE A 52 5.57 -0.11 -3.52
CA ILE A 52 6.37 -0.91 -2.57
C ILE A 52 7.77 -1.16 -3.14
N THR A 53 7.86 -1.65 -4.39
CA THR A 53 9.15 -1.89 -5.05
C THR A 53 9.98 -0.61 -5.12
N ALA A 54 9.39 0.52 -5.48
CA ALA A 54 10.10 1.80 -5.51
C ALA A 54 10.64 2.22 -4.13
N ILE A 55 9.90 1.95 -3.04
CA ILE A 55 10.35 2.20 -1.67
C ILE A 55 11.50 1.24 -1.30
N GLU A 56 11.38 -0.05 -1.59
CA GLU A 56 12.43 -1.05 -1.33
C GLU A 56 13.71 -0.77 -2.10
N GLU A 57 13.61 -0.39 -3.38
CA GLU A 57 14.75 0.02 -4.20
C GLU A 57 15.44 1.26 -3.61
N LYS A 58 14.65 2.23 -3.11
CA LYS A 58 15.17 3.42 -2.46
C LYS A 58 15.89 3.08 -1.15
N LEU A 59 15.31 2.23 -0.31
CA LEU A 59 15.93 1.74 0.94
C LEU A 59 17.26 1.03 0.67
N LYS A 60 17.30 0.13 -0.32
CA LYS A 60 18.52 -0.56 -0.76
C LYS A 60 19.59 0.42 -1.22
N ARG A 61 19.21 1.46 -1.98
CA ARG A 61 20.15 2.48 -2.49
C ARG A 61 20.67 3.40 -1.40
N GLU A 62 19.84 3.74 -0.42
CA GLU A 62 20.21 4.60 0.72
C GLU A 62 20.98 3.83 1.80
N ASN A 63 21.26 2.53 1.60
CA ASN A 63 21.91 1.62 2.57
C ASN A 63 21.22 1.64 3.95
N ALA A 64 19.94 2.00 3.97
CA ALA A 64 19.06 1.84 5.10
C ALA A 64 18.56 0.40 5.05
N GLU A 65 19.37 -0.53 5.55
CA GLU A 65 18.88 -1.87 5.81
C GLU A 65 17.68 -1.73 6.75
N PRO A 66 16.50 -2.30 6.40
CA PRO A 66 15.45 -2.42 7.39
C PRO A 66 16.05 -3.16 8.58
N PRO A 67 15.77 -2.75 9.84
CA PRO A 67 16.24 -3.50 10.99
C PRO A 67 15.84 -4.96 10.80
N GLN A 68 16.85 -5.80 10.64
CA GLN A 68 16.71 -7.24 10.62
C GLN A 68 16.28 -7.61 12.03
N GLU A 69 14.99 -7.95 12.20
CA GLU A 69 14.50 -8.56 13.44
C GLU A 69 14.84 -10.05 13.46
#